data_AF-A0AAV7XQY1-F1
#
_entry.id   AF-A0AAV7XQY1-F1
#
_cell.length_a   1.000
_cell.length_b   1.000
_cell.length_c   1.000
_cell.angle_alpha   90.00
_cell.angle_beta   90.00
_cell.angle_gamma   90.00
#
_symmetry.space_group_name_H-M   'P 1'
#
loop_
_entity.id
_entity.type
_entity.pdbx_description
1 polymer ?
#
loop_
_entity_poly.entity_id
_entity_poly.type
_entity_poly.pdbx_seq_one_letter_code
_entity_poly.pdbx_strand_id
1 'polypeptide(L)'
;MSLICDESHLCFGKETDSAHKTSHLCFGKRYRAQLEPLEAHATASVLEGAVDQLAILGKTLPKVEEGRDDDKQGFQDVDARFGKPPPSPRVFPEMAGRWPPDVDAMLKVQRDCLFAEVVLNEVLAELCEKGSFGCLRTSLDWQGVMVADEHKLVERHEEGLEKRRELLHQIASDRRNMLDQRAFWEKKTDHLTSNLHDTYLTGGLTISYAESWEHNRREQQGLVLSRNEDTLHDAIEHLQDPEGPNEDRVHTEVMRFLAKDIEVLKKNLDHWTDLYDAEMMQRETENMQLRSALEQQSEEHRELQAEECRMKQIMKDATILRAQYEEKEKIICSVVAIQAWWRGVSFRAGIKIGQIKKNKKGKKKRKAKGGIKGSKTKGKLKKY
;
A
#
# COMPACT_ATOMS: atom_id res chain seq x y z
N MET A 1 22.99 35.04 31.63
CA MET A 1 24.34 35.54 31.96
C MET A 1 24.68 36.68 31.02
N SER A 2 25.37 37.71 31.53
CA SER A 2 25.75 38.99 30.90
C SER A 2 24.61 40.00 30.78
N LEU A 3 24.44 40.93 31.74
CA LEU A 3 25.20 42.18 31.99
C LEU A 3 24.86 43.28 30.96
N ILE A 4 24.37 44.44 31.41
CA ILE A 4 25.14 45.68 31.68
C ILE A 4 24.20 46.78 32.21
N CYS A 5 24.78 47.59 33.09
CA CYS A 5 24.31 48.75 33.85
C CYS A 5 23.72 49.90 33.00
N ASP A 6 23.02 50.85 33.64
CA ASP A 6 23.63 52.16 33.90
C ASP A 6 22.83 53.04 34.87
N GLU A 7 23.62 53.73 35.68
CA GLU A 7 23.28 54.76 36.65
C GLU A 7 22.91 56.11 36.00
N SER A 8 22.38 56.98 36.85
CA SER A 8 22.66 58.43 36.96
C SER A 8 21.56 59.41 36.53
N HIS A 9 20.98 60.01 37.58
CA HIS A 9 20.82 61.44 37.85
C HIS A 9 20.34 62.37 36.72
N LEU A 10 19.26 63.12 37.00
CA LEU A 10 19.39 64.56 37.27
C LEU A 10 18.08 65.17 37.79
N CYS A 11 18.22 65.89 38.90
CA CYS A 11 17.26 66.80 39.51
C CYS A 11 16.83 67.91 38.55
N PHE A 12 15.60 68.38 38.64
CA PHE A 12 15.28 69.82 38.59
C PHE A 12 13.88 70.08 39.14
N GLY A 13 13.80 70.99 40.13
CA GLY A 13 12.78 72.03 40.05
C GLY A 13 11.68 72.04 41.11
N LYS A 14 12.03 72.63 42.26
CA LYS A 14 11.31 73.76 42.89
C LYS A 14 9.90 73.52 43.44
N GLU A 15 9.85 73.53 44.78
CA GLU A 15 9.05 74.42 45.60
C GLU A 15 7.87 75.13 44.91
N THR A 16 6.65 74.82 45.36
CA THR A 16 5.82 75.88 45.94
C THR A 16 5.20 75.36 47.23
N ASP A 17 5.83 75.75 48.33
CA ASP A 17 5.14 76.00 49.59
C ASP A 17 3.91 76.86 49.30
N SER A 18 2.74 76.24 49.29
CA SER A 18 1.49 76.92 49.60
C SER A 18 1.06 76.44 50.97
N ALA A 19 1.87 76.83 51.96
CA ALA A 19 1.37 77.03 53.29
C ALA A 19 0.20 78.00 53.16
N HIS A 20 -1.02 77.46 53.08
CA HIS A 20 -2.20 78.21 53.47
C HIS A 20 -1.98 78.53 54.94
N LYS A 21 -1.37 79.70 55.18
CA LYS A 21 -1.54 80.47 56.40
C LYS A 21 -3.04 80.78 56.48
N THR A 22 -3.83 79.80 56.87
CA THR A 22 -4.92 80.07 57.80
C THR A 22 -4.21 80.62 59.02
N SER A 23 -4.17 81.95 59.09
CA SER A 23 -3.92 82.65 60.33
C SER A 23 -4.97 82.15 61.31
N HIS A 24 -4.65 81.06 62.01
CA HIS A 24 -5.17 80.81 63.33
C HIS A 24 -4.75 82.06 64.12
N LEU A 25 -5.65 83.03 64.15
CA LEU A 25 -5.70 84.06 65.17
C LEU A 25 -5.94 83.31 66.48
N CYS A 26 -4.89 82.66 66.98
CA CYS A 26 -4.78 82.33 68.37
C CYS A 26 -4.76 83.67 69.10
N PHE A 27 -5.96 84.17 69.44
CA PHE A 27 -6.16 85.21 70.44
C PHE A 27 -5.79 84.62 71.81
N GLY A 28 -4.51 84.26 71.96
CA GLY A 28 -3.85 83.80 73.17
C GLY A 28 -3.55 85.01 74.05
N LYS A 29 -4.59 85.72 74.48
CA LYS A 29 -4.53 86.60 75.65
C LYS A 29 -5.78 86.29 76.46
N ARG A 30 -5.60 86.10 77.76
CA ARG A 30 -6.69 85.95 78.73
C ARG A 30 -7.56 87.20 78.65
N TYR A 31 -8.57 87.18 77.78
CA TYR A 31 -9.61 88.19 77.78
C TYR A 31 -10.32 88.06 79.14
N ARG A 32 -10.31 89.13 79.93
CA ARG A 32 -11.27 89.23 81.03
C ARG A 32 -12.64 89.17 80.37
N ALA A 33 -13.43 88.15 80.71
CA ALA A 33 -14.80 88.06 80.23
C ALA A 33 -15.69 89.17 80.81
N GLN A 34 -15.17 90.00 81.72
CA GLN A 34 -15.87 91.09 82.37
C GLN A 34 -15.06 92.37 82.21
N LEU A 35 -15.70 93.39 81.65
CA LEU A 35 -15.18 94.75 81.56
C LEU A 35 -15.45 95.50 82.85
N GLU A 36 -14.60 96.45 83.21
CA GLU A 36 -14.90 97.36 84.32
C GLU A 36 -16.14 98.19 83.96
N PRO A 37 -17.00 98.59 84.93
CA PRO A 37 -18.29 99.22 84.62
C PRO A 37 -18.22 100.47 83.72
N LEU A 38 -17.14 101.26 83.87
CA LEU A 38 -16.90 102.45 83.06
C LEU A 38 -16.47 102.10 81.62
N GLU A 39 -15.71 101.01 81.45
CA GLU A 39 -15.29 100.49 80.16
C GLU A 39 -16.46 99.81 79.43
N ALA A 40 -17.32 99.09 80.15
CA ALA A 40 -18.54 98.48 79.62
C ALA A 40 -19.51 99.56 79.09
N HIS A 41 -19.70 100.67 79.82
CA HIS A 41 -20.57 101.75 79.37
C HIS A 41 -20.01 102.52 78.16
N ALA A 42 -18.69 102.78 78.14
CA ALA A 42 -18.04 103.41 77.00
C ALA A 42 -18.08 102.54 75.74
N THR A 43 -17.86 101.23 75.89
CA THR A 43 -17.95 100.26 74.78
C THR A 43 -19.39 100.09 74.28
N ALA A 44 -20.38 100.05 75.17
CA ALA A 44 -21.79 100.01 74.78
C ALA A 44 -22.19 101.25 73.97
N SER A 45 -21.79 102.46 74.38
CA SER A 45 -22.10 103.70 73.64
C SER A 45 -21.54 103.70 72.21
N VAL A 46 -20.34 103.14 72.02
CA VAL A 46 -19.73 103.00 70.69
C VAL A 46 -20.45 101.96 69.85
N LEU A 47 -20.85 100.84 70.46
CA LEU A 47 -21.57 99.77 69.79
C LEU A 47 -23.00 100.17 69.42
N GLU A 48 -23.69 100.98 70.22
CA GLU A 48 -25.00 101.56 69.88
C GLU A 48 -24.88 102.39 68.60
N GLY A 49 -23.87 103.27 68.52
CA GLY A 49 -23.59 104.03 67.30
C GLY A 49 -23.25 103.15 66.09
N ALA A 50 -22.60 102.00 66.30
CA ALA A 50 -22.29 101.05 65.23
C ALA A 50 -23.53 100.28 64.76
N VAL A 51 -24.42 99.87 65.67
CA VAL A 51 -25.70 99.23 65.35
C VAL A 51 -26.60 100.19 64.60
N ASP A 52 -26.70 101.45 65.04
CA ASP A 52 -27.45 102.48 64.33
C ASP A 52 -26.91 102.69 62.90
N GLN A 53 -25.60 102.71 62.74
CA GLN A 53 -24.97 102.78 61.41
C GLN A 53 -25.26 101.55 60.56
N LEU A 54 -25.22 100.34 61.12
CA LEU A 54 -25.58 99.11 60.41
C LEU A 54 -27.06 99.08 60.02
N ALA A 55 -27.96 99.56 60.88
CA ALA A 55 -29.37 99.70 60.59
C ALA A 55 -29.63 100.72 59.47
N ILE A 56 -28.86 101.82 59.43
CA ILE A 56 -28.89 102.78 58.32
C ILE A 56 -28.35 102.14 57.04
N LEU A 57 -27.24 101.40 57.11
CA LEU A 57 -26.68 100.67 55.96
C LEU A 57 -27.67 99.63 55.42
N GLY A 58 -28.30 98.84 56.29
CA GLY A 58 -29.33 97.86 55.91
C GLY A 58 -30.57 98.49 55.27
N LYS A 59 -30.94 99.73 55.65
CA LYS A 59 -32.05 100.48 55.04
C LYS A 59 -31.68 101.20 53.75
N THR A 60 -30.40 101.52 53.54
CA THR A 60 -29.90 102.24 52.36
C THR A 60 -29.39 101.31 51.26
N LEU A 61 -29.09 100.05 51.60
CA LEU A 61 -28.85 98.99 50.63
C LEU A 61 -30.14 98.69 49.83
N PRO A 62 -30.07 98.59 48.49
CA PRO A 62 -31.21 98.17 47.68
C PRO A 62 -31.70 96.80 48.15
N LYS A 63 -33.00 96.68 48.48
CA LYS A 63 -33.61 95.38 48.68
C LYS A 63 -33.60 94.67 47.33
N VAL A 64 -32.72 93.69 47.18
CA VAL A 64 -32.82 92.73 46.09
C VAL A 64 -34.06 91.91 46.41
N GLU A 65 -35.13 92.10 45.65
CA GLU A 65 -36.22 91.12 45.71
C GLU A 65 -35.65 89.78 45.26
N GLU A 66 -35.73 88.78 46.13
CA GLU A 66 -35.46 87.38 45.81
C GLU A 66 -36.48 86.93 44.76
N GLY A 67 -36.25 87.29 43.51
CA GLY A 67 -36.94 86.75 42.36
C GLY A 67 -36.43 85.34 42.06
N ARG A 68 -36.62 84.41 43.00
CA ARG A 68 -36.59 82.96 42.77
C ARG A 68 -37.12 82.22 44.00
N ASP A 69 -38.18 81.45 43.78
CA ASP A 69 -38.73 80.46 44.70
C ASP A 69 -37.65 79.44 45.11
N ASP A 70 -36.84 79.76 46.12
CA ASP A 70 -35.82 78.88 46.71
C ASP A 70 -36.24 78.36 48.11
N ASP A 71 -37.55 78.37 48.41
CA ASP A 71 -38.16 77.73 49.59
C ASP A 71 -38.15 76.18 49.56
N LYS A 72 -37.32 75.60 48.70
CA LYS A 72 -36.99 74.16 48.73
C LYS A 72 -35.47 74.01 48.86
N GLN A 73 -34.95 74.32 50.04
CA GLN A 73 -33.62 73.91 50.47
C GLN A 73 -33.55 72.38 50.63
N GLY A 74 -33.57 71.68 49.50
CA GLY A 74 -32.81 70.45 49.34
C GLY A 74 -31.40 70.82 48.93
N PHE A 75 -30.40 70.12 49.47
CA PHE A 75 -28.98 70.22 49.14
C PHE A 75 -28.77 70.63 47.66
N GLN A 76 -28.37 71.87 47.42
CA GLN A 76 -27.93 72.29 46.08
C GLN A 76 -26.57 71.64 45.81
N ASP A 77 -26.43 71.08 44.61
CA ASP A 77 -25.21 70.42 44.15
C ASP A 77 -24.03 71.39 44.19
N VAL A 78 -22.86 70.93 44.66
CA VAL A 78 -21.69 71.78 44.92
C VAL A 78 -21.20 72.48 43.64
N ASP A 79 -21.41 71.84 42.50
CA ASP A 79 -21.14 72.38 41.16
C ASP A 79 -22.01 73.60 40.81
N ALA A 80 -23.20 73.77 41.40
CA ALA A 80 -24.05 74.95 41.18
C ALA A 80 -23.64 76.15 42.04
N ARG A 81 -23.00 75.92 43.18
CA ARG A 81 -22.49 76.98 44.09
C ARG A 81 -21.09 77.48 43.70
N PHE A 82 -20.24 76.60 43.16
CA PHE A 82 -18.84 76.90 42.88
C PHE A 82 -18.40 76.66 41.42
N GLY A 83 -19.26 76.08 40.59
CA GLY A 83 -19.00 75.98 39.15
C GLY A 83 -19.05 77.36 38.49
N LYS A 84 -18.24 77.57 37.46
CA LYS A 84 -18.29 78.80 36.66
C LYS A 84 -19.73 79.00 36.14
N PRO A 85 -20.40 80.12 36.47
CA PRO A 85 -21.74 80.35 35.95
C PRO A 85 -21.71 80.44 34.42
N PRO A 86 -22.76 79.98 33.72
CA PRO A 86 -22.89 80.22 32.28
C PRO A 86 -22.82 81.73 32.03
N PRO A 87 -22.22 82.18 30.90
CA PRO A 87 -22.07 83.60 30.64
C PRO A 87 -23.45 84.27 30.56
N SER A 88 -23.76 85.06 31.59
CA SER A 88 -24.97 85.88 31.62
C SER A 88 -24.96 86.87 30.45
N PRO A 89 -26.11 87.13 29.80
CA PRO A 89 -26.21 88.08 28.71
C PRO A 89 -25.71 89.45 29.15
N ARG A 90 -24.71 89.98 28.44
CA ARG A 90 -24.16 91.31 28.68
C ARG A 90 -25.24 92.36 28.45
N VAL A 91 -25.76 92.94 29.52
CA VAL A 91 -26.38 94.26 29.48
C VAL A 91 -25.43 95.20 30.22
N PHE A 92 -24.81 96.10 29.48
CA PHE A 92 -24.06 97.22 30.06
C PHE A 92 -24.93 98.49 30.06
N PRO A 93 -24.67 99.42 31.00
CA PRO A 93 -25.71 100.23 31.62
C PRO A 93 -25.65 101.69 31.20
N GLU A 94 -26.75 102.43 31.42
CA GLU A 94 -26.69 103.88 31.50
C GLU A 94 -27.30 104.40 32.80
N MET A 95 -26.44 105.16 33.49
CA MET A 95 -26.70 106.16 34.53
C MET A 95 -26.66 105.76 36.03
N ALA A 96 -25.94 106.64 36.74
CA ALA A 96 -25.83 106.84 38.17
C ALA A 96 -24.95 105.84 38.96
N GLY A 97 -23.75 106.29 39.32
CA GLY A 97 -22.78 105.54 40.11
C GLY A 97 -23.36 104.96 41.40
N ARG A 98 -23.34 103.64 41.52
CA ARG A 98 -23.47 102.87 42.76
C ARG A 98 -23.21 101.38 42.48
N TRP A 99 -22.28 100.80 43.24
CA TRP A 99 -22.02 99.38 43.57
C TRP A 99 -21.81 98.32 42.45
N PRO A 100 -20.99 97.26 42.68
CA PRO A 100 -20.68 96.23 41.67
C PRO A 100 -21.89 95.37 41.24
N PRO A 101 -21.89 94.79 40.02
CA PRO A 101 -23.05 94.13 39.39
C PRO A 101 -23.31 92.69 39.86
N ASP A 102 -22.67 92.25 40.94
CA ASP A 102 -22.81 90.88 41.45
C ASP A 102 -23.91 90.83 42.52
N VAL A 103 -25.08 90.36 42.10
CA VAL A 103 -26.27 90.22 42.95
C VAL A 103 -25.98 89.34 44.16
N ASP A 104 -25.13 88.32 44.01
CA ASP A 104 -24.76 87.41 45.09
C ASP A 104 -23.84 88.10 46.11
N ALA A 105 -22.92 88.94 45.65
CA ALA A 105 -22.10 89.77 46.54
C ALA A 105 -22.95 90.77 47.32
N MET A 106 -23.97 91.37 46.69
CA MET A 106 -24.90 92.28 47.36
C MET A 106 -25.80 91.58 48.39
N LEU A 107 -26.35 90.41 48.04
CA LEU A 107 -27.11 89.56 48.97
C LEU A 107 -26.25 89.06 50.14
N LYS A 108 -24.96 88.77 49.88
CA LYS A 108 -24.01 88.44 50.94
C LYS A 108 -23.80 89.61 51.89
N VAL A 109 -23.51 90.80 51.37
CA VAL A 109 -23.33 92.01 52.20
C VAL A 109 -24.58 92.29 53.04
N GLN A 110 -25.78 92.11 52.47
CA GLN A 110 -27.03 92.27 53.20
C GLN A 110 -27.18 91.25 54.34
N ARG A 111 -26.87 89.97 54.08
CA ARG A 111 -26.87 88.91 55.12
C ARG A 111 -25.84 89.17 56.20
N ASP A 112 -24.62 89.58 55.82
CA ASP A 112 -23.52 89.87 56.74
C ASP A 112 -23.85 91.10 57.62
N CYS A 113 -24.50 92.13 57.06
CA CYS A 113 -24.97 93.29 57.82
C CYS A 113 -26.06 92.92 58.83
N LEU A 114 -27.05 92.11 58.45
CA LEU A 114 -28.10 91.64 59.36
C LEU A 114 -27.53 90.75 60.47
N PHE A 115 -26.60 89.85 60.13
CA PHE A 115 -25.91 89.02 61.11
C PHE A 115 -25.12 89.87 62.11
N ALA A 116 -24.36 90.85 61.62
CA ALA A 116 -23.61 91.78 62.47
C ALA A 116 -24.54 92.62 63.36
N GLU A 117 -25.67 93.09 62.83
CA GLU A 117 -26.68 93.82 63.61
C GLU A 117 -27.26 92.96 64.75
N VAL A 118 -27.63 91.70 64.47
CA VAL A 118 -28.16 90.78 65.50
C VAL A 118 -27.12 90.49 66.57
N VAL A 119 -25.90 90.10 66.18
CA VAL A 119 -24.83 89.78 67.12
C VAL A 119 -24.44 91.00 67.95
N LEU A 120 -24.34 92.19 67.35
CA LEU A 120 -23.98 93.40 68.10
C LEU A 120 -25.10 93.86 69.05
N ASN A 121 -26.37 93.66 68.71
CA ASN A 121 -27.49 93.91 69.63
C ASN A 121 -27.47 92.95 70.82
N GLU A 122 -27.15 91.67 70.61
CA GLU A 122 -26.98 90.69 71.70
C GLU A 122 -25.79 91.06 72.62
N VAL A 123 -24.69 91.53 72.03
CA VAL A 123 -23.50 91.99 72.77
C VAL A 123 -23.79 93.26 73.56
N LEU A 124 -24.52 94.21 72.97
CA LEU A 124 -24.98 95.42 73.65
C LEU A 124 -25.83 95.09 74.88
N ALA A 125 -26.81 94.21 74.72
CA ALA A 125 -27.64 93.76 75.84
C ALA A 125 -26.80 93.07 76.93
N GLU A 126 -25.88 92.18 76.57
CA GLU A 126 -25.00 91.49 77.53
C GLU A 126 -24.04 92.46 78.27
N LEU A 127 -23.52 93.47 77.56
CA LEU A 127 -22.64 94.50 78.13
C LEU A 127 -23.38 95.39 79.12
N CYS A 128 -24.60 95.81 78.79
CA CYS A 128 -25.43 96.65 79.67
C CYS A 128 -25.90 95.90 80.93
N GLU A 129 -26.21 94.60 80.81
CA GLU A 129 -26.73 93.82 81.94
C GLU A 129 -25.63 93.23 82.84
N LYS A 130 -24.58 92.67 82.23
CA LYS A 130 -23.60 91.79 82.91
C LYS A 130 -22.16 92.28 82.77
N GLY A 131 -21.91 93.31 81.96
CA GLY A 131 -20.56 93.80 81.65
C GLY A 131 -19.69 92.77 80.92
N SER A 132 -20.30 91.81 80.22
CA SER A 132 -19.64 90.70 79.54
C SER A 132 -19.94 90.70 78.04
N PHE A 133 -19.14 89.96 77.27
CA PHE A 133 -19.28 89.81 75.81
C PHE A 133 -19.17 88.33 75.39
N GLY A 134 -19.65 87.43 76.25
CA GLY A 134 -19.63 85.99 76.00
C GLY A 134 -20.39 85.58 74.73
N CYS A 135 -21.49 86.28 74.40
CA CYS A 135 -22.30 86.01 73.21
C CYS A 135 -21.55 86.29 71.90
N LEU A 136 -20.69 87.32 71.86
CA LEU A 136 -19.81 87.58 70.71
C LEU A 136 -18.86 86.41 70.50
N ARG A 137 -18.26 85.92 71.59
CA ARG A 137 -17.31 84.81 71.53
C ARG A 137 -17.99 83.54 71.05
N THR A 138 -19.14 83.18 71.61
CA THR A 138 -19.87 81.98 71.16
C THR A 138 -20.30 82.09 69.70
N SER A 139 -20.69 83.29 69.24
CA SER A 139 -21.06 83.53 67.84
C SER A 139 -19.84 83.43 66.91
N LEU A 140 -18.69 83.96 67.31
CA LEU A 140 -17.43 83.84 66.56
C LEU A 140 -16.92 82.39 66.53
N ASP A 141 -17.00 81.66 67.64
CA ASP A 141 -16.62 80.26 67.72
C ASP A 141 -17.52 79.41 66.81
N TRP A 142 -18.84 79.64 66.84
CA TRP A 142 -19.80 79.00 65.92
C TRP A 142 -19.49 79.30 64.45
N GLN A 143 -19.22 80.55 64.11
CA GLN A 143 -18.85 80.93 62.75
C GLN A 143 -17.54 80.26 62.31
N GLY A 144 -16.56 80.15 63.20
CA GLY A 144 -15.31 79.44 62.95
C GLY A 144 -15.51 77.94 62.68
N VAL A 145 -16.39 77.28 63.43
CA VAL A 145 -16.77 75.88 63.20
C VAL A 145 -17.47 75.72 61.85
N MET A 146 -18.42 76.61 61.52
CA MET A 146 -19.13 76.56 60.24
C MET A 146 -18.18 76.70 59.04
N VAL A 147 -17.26 77.67 59.06
CA VAL A 147 -16.27 77.85 57.99
C VAL A 147 -15.33 76.65 57.89
N ALA A 148 -14.92 76.07 59.02
CA ALA A 148 -14.08 74.87 59.02
C ALA A 148 -14.82 73.67 58.41
N ASP A 149 -16.11 73.50 58.70
CA ASP A 149 -16.92 72.42 58.14
C ASP A 149 -17.22 72.63 56.64
N GLU A 150 -17.41 73.87 56.19
CA GLU A 150 -17.49 74.22 54.77
C GLU A 150 -16.18 73.87 54.04
N HIS A 151 -15.02 74.22 54.60
CA HIS A 151 -13.73 73.86 54.01
C HIS A 151 -13.54 72.34 53.90
N LYS A 152 -13.89 71.58 54.93
CA LYS A 152 -13.87 70.10 54.87
C LYS A 152 -14.82 69.54 53.82
N LEU A 153 -15.93 70.21 53.54
CA LEU A 153 -16.88 69.79 52.51
C LEU A 153 -16.30 70.04 51.12
N VAL A 154 -15.66 71.19 50.90
CA VAL A 154 -14.99 71.54 49.65
C VAL A 154 -13.83 70.58 49.36
N GLU A 155 -12.99 70.29 50.35
CA GLU A 155 -11.86 69.36 50.20
C GLU A 155 -12.34 67.96 49.78
N ARG A 156 -13.35 67.41 50.46
CA ARG A 156 -13.97 66.12 50.09
C ARG A 156 -14.58 66.15 48.68
N HIS A 157 -15.14 67.27 48.27
CA HIS A 157 -15.69 67.42 46.92
C HIS A 157 -14.56 67.42 45.86
N GLU A 158 -13.48 68.16 46.11
CA GLU A 158 -12.32 68.20 45.22
C GLU A 158 -11.64 66.83 45.08
N GLU A 159 -11.47 66.10 46.19
CA GLU A 159 -11.00 64.72 46.19
C GLU A 159 -11.93 63.80 45.37
N GLY A 160 -13.25 63.98 45.52
CA GLY A 160 -14.25 63.25 44.75
C GLY A 160 -14.16 63.55 43.25
N LEU A 161 -13.91 64.80 42.87
CA LEU A 161 -13.70 65.20 41.48
C LEU A 161 -12.41 64.62 40.90
N GLU A 162 -11.31 64.63 41.67
CA GLU A 162 -10.04 64.04 41.24
C GLU A 162 -10.19 62.53 41.04
N LYS A 163 -10.85 61.83 41.98
CA LYS A 163 -11.11 60.40 41.82
C LYS A 163 -11.99 60.11 40.62
N ARG A 164 -13.00 60.95 40.36
CA ARG A 164 -13.84 60.85 39.17
C ARG A 164 -13.01 61.01 37.89
N ARG A 165 -12.12 62.01 37.84
CA ARG A 165 -11.20 62.21 36.70
C ARG A 165 -10.31 61.00 36.46
N GLU A 166 -9.71 60.47 37.52
CA GLU A 166 -8.84 59.30 37.44
C GLU A 166 -9.60 58.06 36.91
N LEU A 167 -10.80 57.79 37.46
CA LEU A 167 -11.62 56.67 37.02
C LEU A 167 -12.06 56.83 35.55
N LEU A 168 -12.42 58.04 35.11
CA LEU A 168 -12.74 58.31 33.71
C LEU A 168 -11.52 58.09 32.81
N HIS A 169 -10.32 58.45 33.26
CA HIS A 169 -9.09 58.19 32.53
C HIS A 169 -8.82 56.68 32.40
N GLN A 170 -8.97 55.93 33.48
CA GLN A 170 -8.83 54.47 33.50
C GLN A 170 -9.84 53.80 32.56
N ILE A 171 -11.11 54.21 32.59
CA ILE A 171 -12.13 53.71 31.66
C ILE A 171 -11.75 54.00 30.20
N ALA A 172 -11.21 55.20 29.93
CA ALA A 172 -10.79 55.56 28.58
C ALA A 172 -9.58 54.75 28.10
N SER A 173 -8.58 54.50 28.97
CA SER A 173 -7.43 53.66 28.65
C SER A 173 -7.84 52.20 28.46
N ASP A 174 -8.69 51.66 29.33
CA ASP A 174 -9.17 50.28 29.23
C ASP A 174 -9.98 50.07 27.97
N ARG A 175 -10.85 51.03 27.62
CA ARG A 175 -11.58 51.00 26.36
C ARG A 175 -10.65 50.97 25.15
N ARG A 176 -9.56 51.76 25.16
CA ARG A 176 -8.57 51.76 24.08
C ARG A 176 -7.84 50.41 24.00
N ASN A 177 -7.37 49.89 25.13
CA ASN A 177 -6.70 48.58 25.20
C ASN A 177 -7.60 47.45 24.68
N MET A 178 -8.88 47.46 25.04
CA MET A 178 -9.87 46.47 24.56
C MET A 178 -10.11 46.58 23.05
N LEU A 179 -10.13 47.79 22.48
CA LEU A 179 -10.25 48.00 21.04
C LEU A 179 -8.99 47.52 20.29
N ASP A 180 -7.81 47.80 20.81
CA ASP A 180 -6.54 47.37 20.23
C ASP A 180 -6.42 45.83 20.26
N GLN A 181 -6.80 45.20 21.38
CA GLN A 181 -6.87 43.74 21.48
C GLN A 181 -7.87 43.15 20.48
N ARG A 182 -9.07 43.74 20.37
CA ARG A 182 -10.06 43.31 19.37
C ARG A 182 -9.46 43.37 17.96
N ALA A 183 -8.87 44.50 17.58
CA ALA A 183 -8.27 44.69 16.26
C ALA A 183 -7.10 43.71 16.00
N PHE A 184 -6.32 43.39 17.03
CA PHE A 184 -5.26 42.37 16.95
C PHE A 184 -5.84 40.99 16.66
N TRP A 185 -6.86 40.57 17.40
CA TRP A 185 -7.49 39.26 17.23
C TRP A 185 -8.27 39.14 15.92
N GLU A 186 -8.89 40.23 15.46
CA GLU A 186 -9.55 40.30 14.15
C GLU A 186 -8.53 40.07 13.03
N LYS A 187 -7.42 40.83 13.02
CA LYS A 187 -6.31 40.60 12.06
C LYS A 187 -5.75 39.19 12.10
N LYS A 188 -5.61 38.61 13.31
CA LYS A 188 -5.13 37.24 13.46
C LYS A 188 -6.12 36.22 12.91
N THR A 189 -7.42 36.47 13.08
CA THR A 189 -8.50 35.65 12.52
C THR A 189 -8.49 35.73 11.00
N ASP A 190 -8.37 36.93 10.43
CA ASP A 190 -8.27 37.13 8.98
C ASP A 190 -7.04 36.41 8.38
N HIS A 191 -5.90 36.50 9.06
CA HIS A 191 -4.69 35.80 8.62
C HIS A 191 -4.85 34.27 8.65
N LEU A 192 -5.38 33.74 9.76
CA LEU A 192 -5.59 32.30 9.90
C LEU A 192 -6.64 31.77 8.92
N THR A 193 -7.69 32.53 8.66
CA THR A 193 -8.70 32.17 7.66
C THR A 193 -8.11 32.19 6.25
N SER A 194 -7.30 33.18 5.88
CA SER A 194 -6.59 33.18 4.59
C SER A 194 -5.69 31.97 4.43
N ASN A 195 -4.85 31.68 5.43
CA ASN A 195 -3.97 30.50 5.39
C ASN A 195 -4.75 29.19 5.27
N LEU A 196 -5.90 29.08 5.93
CA LEU A 196 -6.78 27.91 5.81
C LEU A 196 -7.33 27.77 4.39
N HIS A 197 -7.78 28.86 3.78
CA HIS A 197 -8.24 28.84 2.39
C HIS A 197 -7.11 28.48 1.42
N ASP A 198 -5.91 29.04 1.60
CA ASP A 198 -4.76 28.73 0.75
C ASP A 198 -4.36 27.24 0.86
N THR A 199 -4.29 26.71 2.07
CA THR A 199 -4.00 25.28 2.30
C THR A 199 -5.08 24.36 1.75
N TYR A 200 -6.35 24.75 1.86
CA TYR A 200 -7.45 24.00 1.28
C TYR A 200 -7.39 23.99 -0.26
N LEU A 201 -7.18 25.16 -0.88
CA LEU A 201 -7.10 25.29 -2.34
C LEU A 201 -5.87 24.58 -2.90
N THR A 202 -4.70 24.79 -2.31
CA THR A 202 -3.46 24.10 -2.73
C THR A 202 -3.54 22.60 -2.49
N GLY A 203 -4.12 22.16 -1.36
CA GLY A 203 -4.40 20.75 -1.08
C GLY A 203 -5.33 20.14 -2.12
N GLY A 204 -6.44 20.80 -2.43
CA GLY A 204 -7.39 20.35 -3.46
C GLY A 204 -6.76 20.26 -4.85
N LEU A 205 -5.99 21.27 -5.25
CA LEU A 205 -5.28 21.27 -6.54
C LEU A 205 -4.23 20.17 -6.62
N THR A 206 -3.47 19.94 -5.55
CA THR A 206 -2.44 18.89 -5.53
C THR A 206 -3.05 17.49 -5.59
N ILE A 207 -4.17 17.25 -4.88
CA ILE A 207 -4.92 16.00 -4.96
C ILE A 207 -5.47 15.80 -6.38
N SER A 208 -6.18 16.78 -6.95
CA SER A 208 -6.75 16.68 -8.29
C SER A 208 -5.68 16.47 -9.37
N TYR A 209 -4.53 17.13 -9.23
CA TYR A 209 -3.38 16.92 -10.11
C TYR A 209 -2.83 15.49 -9.99
N ALA A 210 -2.65 14.98 -8.76
CA ALA A 210 -2.17 13.62 -8.53
C ALA A 210 -3.15 12.56 -9.08
N GLU A 211 -4.45 12.75 -8.88
CA GLU A 211 -5.50 11.89 -9.44
C GLU A 211 -5.47 11.87 -10.97
N SER A 212 -5.38 13.05 -11.59
CA SER A 212 -5.29 13.18 -13.05
C SER A 212 -4.01 12.52 -13.59
N TRP A 213 -2.88 12.68 -12.89
CA TRP A 213 -1.62 12.06 -13.26
C TRP A 213 -1.67 10.53 -13.15
N GLU A 214 -2.20 10.01 -12.05
CA GLU A 214 -2.42 8.56 -11.86
C GLU A 214 -3.36 7.98 -12.91
N HIS A 215 -4.46 8.67 -13.20
CA HIS A 215 -5.42 8.26 -14.22
C HIS A 215 -4.76 8.17 -15.60
N ASN A 216 -4.10 9.23 -16.06
CA ASN A 216 -3.40 9.27 -17.34
C ASN A 216 -2.32 8.19 -17.42
N ARG A 217 -1.59 7.96 -16.32
CA ARG A 217 -0.57 6.90 -16.25
C ARG A 217 -1.18 5.51 -16.42
N ARG A 218 -2.31 5.23 -15.76
CA ARG A 218 -3.02 3.95 -15.91
C ARG A 218 -3.56 3.78 -17.32
N GLU A 219 -4.14 4.82 -17.91
CA GLU A 219 -4.61 4.76 -19.30
C GLU A 219 -3.45 4.48 -20.27
N GLN A 220 -2.34 5.19 -20.13
CA GLN A 220 -1.15 4.95 -20.96
C GLN A 220 -0.62 3.51 -20.79
N GLN A 221 -0.54 3.02 -19.56
CA GLN A 221 -0.12 1.64 -19.29
C GLN A 221 -1.11 0.64 -19.90
N GLY A 222 -2.41 0.89 -19.79
CA GLY A 222 -3.46 0.08 -20.41
C GLY A 222 -3.30 -0.01 -21.92
N LEU A 223 -3.04 1.11 -22.60
CA LEU A 223 -2.79 1.14 -24.04
C LEU A 223 -1.52 0.36 -24.44
N VAL A 224 -0.44 0.48 -23.66
CA VAL A 224 0.80 -0.28 -23.91
C VAL A 224 0.56 -1.78 -23.74
N LEU A 225 -0.17 -2.18 -22.69
CA LEU A 225 -0.52 -3.58 -22.47
C LEU A 225 -1.42 -4.11 -23.57
N SER A 226 -2.47 -3.39 -23.95
CA SER A 226 -3.35 -3.76 -25.07
C SER A 226 -2.57 -3.95 -26.36
N ARG A 227 -1.67 -3.02 -26.70
CA ARG A 227 -0.83 -3.16 -27.90
C ARG A 227 0.07 -4.39 -27.82
N ASN A 228 0.66 -4.66 -26.66
CA ASN A 228 1.49 -5.85 -26.47
C ASN A 228 0.66 -7.13 -26.61
N GLU A 229 -0.55 -7.15 -26.03
CA GLU A 229 -1.51 -8.24 -26.19
C GLU A 229 -1.85 -8.43 -27.66
N ASP A 230 -2.19 -7.37 -28.40
CA ASP A 230 -2.47 -7.43 -29.84
C ASP A 230 -1.28 -8.02 -30.61
N THR A 231 -0.05 -7.55 -30.36
CA THR A 231 1.14 -8.10 -31.04
C THR A 231 1.39 -9.58 -30.73
N LEU A 232 1.05 -10.03 -29.51
CA LEU A 232 1.15 -11.45 -29.14
C LEU A 232 0.03 -12.26 -29.80
N HIS A 233 -1.18 -11.70 -29.90
CA HIS A 233 -2.29 -12.31 -30.63
C HIS A 233 -1.94 -12.45 -32.12
N ASP A 234 -1.43 -11.40 -32.76
CA ASP A 234 -0.96 -11.45 -34.15
C ASP A 234 0.14 -12.52 -34.34
N ALA A 235 1.08 -12.63 -33.39
CA ALA A 235 2.11 -13.66 -33.43
C ALA A 235 1.53 -15.08 -33.27
N ILE A 236 0.54 -15.26 -32.39
CA ILE A 236 -0.18 -16.53 -32.24
C ILE A 236 -0.94 -16.85 -33.52
N GLU A 237 -1.65 -15.89 -34.11
CA GLU A 237 -2.37 -16.06 -35.37
C GLU A 237 -1.40 -16.42 -36.49
N HIS A 238 -0.23 -15.78 -36.59
CA HIS A 238 0.81 -16.14 -37.55
C HIS A 238 1.43 -17.53 -37.34
N LEU A 239 1.52 -18.00 -36.09
CA LEU A 239 1.97 -19.37 -35.80
C LEU A 239 0.85 -20.40 -36.04
N GLN A 240 -0.40 -19.99 -35.94
CA GLN A 240 -1.58 -20.79 -36.27
C GLN A 240 -1.94 -20.72 -37.77
N ASP A 241 -1.41 -19.73 -38.47
CA ASP A 241 -1.57 -19.51 -39.90
C ASP A 241 -1.12 -20.77 -40.66
N PRO A 242 -1.67 -21.00 -41.85
CA PRO A 242 -1.72 -22.31 -42.49
C PRO A 242 -0.38 -22.73 -43.15
N GLU A 243 0.77 -22.50 -42.52
CA GLU A 243 1.96 -23.30 -42.78
C GLU A 243 1.84 -24.71 -42.17
N GLY A 244 0.96 -24.90 -41.16
CA GLY A 244 0.55 -26.21 -40.64
C GLY A 244 0.10 -27.22 -41.72
N PRO A 245 -0.81 -26.89 -42.65
CA PRO A 245 -1.17 -27.79 -43.75
C PRO A 245 -0.02 -28.02 -44.74
N ASN A 246 1.02 -27.19 -44.81
CA ASN A 246 2.23 -27.54 -45.56
C ASN A 246 3.05 -28.59 -44.81
N GLU A 247 3.24 -28.46 -43.50
CA GLU A 247 3.89 -29.48 -42.67
C GLU A 247 3.11 -30.80 -42.68
N ASP A 248 1.78 -30.75 -42.51
CA ASP A 248 0.90 -31.92 -42.59
C ASP A 248 0.91 -32.55 -43.99
N ARG A 249 0.95 -31.73 -45.06
CA ARG A 249 1.06 -32.24 -46.44
C ARG A 249 2.42 -32.89 -46.68
N VAL A 250 3.51 -32.26 -46.25
CA VAL A 250 4.87 -32.83 -46.36
C VAL A 250 4.96 -34.12 -45.55
N HIS A 251 4.44 -34.14 -44.33
CA HIS A 251 4.35 -35.33 -43.50
C HIS A 251 3.58 -36.44 -44.21
N THR A 252 2.39 -36.13 -44.74
CA THR A 252 1.57 -37.11 -45.48
C THR A 252 2.29 -37.63 -46.72
N GLU A 253 3.01 -36.79 -47.46
CA GLU A 253 3.78 -37.20 -48.64
C GLU A 253 4.95 -38.11 -48.26
N VAL A 254 5.71 -37.76 -47.20
CA VAL A 254 6.81 -38.57 -46.68
C VAL A 254 6.28 -39.93 -46.21
N MET A 255 5.17 -39.94 -45.47
CA MET A 255 4.53 -41.18 -45.01
C MET A 255 4.05 -42.03 -46.19
N ARG A 256 3.50 -41.43 -47.25
CA ARG A 256 3.09 -42.14 -48.46
C ARG A 256 4.29 -42.72 -49.21
N PHE A 257 5.37 -41.95 -49.34
CA PHE A 257 6.62 -42.40 -49.95
C PHE A 257 7.20 -43.61 -49.20
N LEU A 258 7.33 -43.51 -47.87
CA LEU A 258 7.81 -44.60 -47.03
C LEU A 258 6.92 -45.85 -47.13
N ALA A 259 5.59 -45.68 -47.14
CA ALA A 259 4.66 -46.79 -47.27
C ALA A 259 4.82 -47.51 -48.63
N LYS A 260 5.04 -46.76 -49.71
CA LYS A 260 5.29 -47.31 -51.04
C LYS A 260 6.60 -48.10 -51.10
N ASP A 261 7.68 -47.56 -50.53
CA ASP A 261 8.98 -48.24 -50.49
C ASP A 261 8.93 -49.52 -49.65
N ILE A 262 8.25 -49.49 -48.50
CA ILE A 262 8.00 -50.69 -47.69
C ILE A 262 7.25 -51.75 -48.50
N GLU A 263 6.24 -51.36 -49.27
CA GLU A 263 5.46 -52.29 -50.08
C GLU A 263 6.31 -52.91 -51.21
N VAL A 264 7.17 -52.12 -51.85
CA VAL A 264 8.11 -52.63 -52.87
C VAL A 264 9.10 -53.62 -52.23
N LEU A 265 9.65 -53.28 -51.06
CA LEU A 265 10.56 -54.16 -50.34
C LEU A 265 9.88 -55.47 -49.90
N LYS A 266 8.63 -55.41 -49.46
CA LYS A 266 7.83 -56.60 -49.14
C LYS A 266 7.64 -57.50 -50.36
N LYS A 267 7.23 -56.94 -51.50
CA LYS A 267 7.08 -57.72 -52.74
C LYS A 267 8.39 -58.35 -53.20
N ASN A 268 9.51 -57.64 -53.06
CA ASN A 268 10.82 -58.20 -53.38
C ASN A 268 11.18 -59.34 -52.41
N LEU A 269 10.90 -59.17 -51.12
CA LEU A 269 11.11 -60.22 -50.11
C LEU A 269 10.29 -61.46 -50.46
N ASP A 270 8.99 -61.31 -50.71
CA ASP A 270 8.09 -62.40 -51.08
C ASP A 270 8.60 -63.12 -52.35
N HIS A 271 9.00 -62.37 -53.37
CA HIS A 271 9.57 -62.94 -54.60
C HIS A 271 10.84 -63.77 -54.34
N TRP A 272 11.76 -63.28 -53.50
CA TRP A 272 12.98 -64.02 -53.16
C TRP A 272 12.69 -65.23 -52.29
N THR A 273 11.69 -65.16 -51.40
CA THR A 273 11.22 -66.29 -50.61
C THR A 273 10.63 -67.38 -51.51
N ASP A 274 9.74 -67.01 -52.45
CA ASP A 274 9.15 -67.95 -53.41
C ASP A 274 10.21 -68.64 -54.28
N LEU A 275 11.21 -67.89 -54.77
CA LEU A 275 12.33 -68.44 -55.53
C LEU A 275 13.17 -69.41 -54.70
N TYR A 276 13.48 -69.04 -53.45
CA TYR A 276 14.22 -69.89 -52.53
C TYR A 276 13.46 -71.18 -52.25
N ASP A 277 12.16 -71.10 -51.94
CA ASP A 277 11.32 -72.26 -51.68
C ASP A 277 11.21 -73.16 -52.92
N ALA A 278 11.06 -72.58 -54.11
CA ALA A 278 11.04 -73.34 -55.36
C ALA A 278 12.37 -74.05 -55.63
N GLU A 279 13.51 -73.38 -55.44
CA GLU A 279 14.83 -74.00 -55.56
C GLU A 279 15.01 -75.10 -54.52
N MET A 280 14.61 -74.87 -53.27
CA MET A 280 14.67 -75.88 -52.22
C MET A 280 13.84 -77.12 -52.56
N MET A 281 12.60 -76.93 -53.01
CA MET A 281 11.74 -78.04 -53.48
C MET A 281 12.38 -78.76 -54.67
N GLN A 282 12.96 -78.04 -55.63
CA GLN A 282 13.69 -78.66 -56.74
C GLN A 282 14.86 -79.51 -56.23
N ARG A 283 15.72 -78.96 -55.37
CA ARG A 283 16.87 -79.70 -54.81
C ARG A 283 16.42 -80.90 -53.98
N GLU A 284 15.33 -80.81 -53.24
CA GLU A 284 14.75 -81.94 -52.50
C GLU A 284 14.25 -83.04 -53.45
N THR A 285 13.57 -82.68 -54.54
CA THR A 285 13.13 -83.65 -55.55
C THR A 285 14.29 -84.31 -56.27
N GLU A 286 15.33 -83.55 -56.64
CA GLU A 286 16.56 -84.08 -57.22
C GLU A 286 17.26 -85.03 -56.23
N ASN A 287 17.34 -84.67 -54.95
CA ASN A 287 17.91 -85.53 -53.92
C ASN A 287 17.13 -86.84 -53.78
N MET A 288 15.79 -86.77 -53.81
CA MET A 288 14.92 -87.94 -53.77
C MET A 288 15.13 -88.85 -55.00
N GLN A 289 15.21 -88.27 -56.21
CA GLN A 289 15.49 -89.01 -57.43
C GLN A 289 16.86 -89.69 -57.39
N LEU A 290 17.91 -88.98 -56.96
CA LEU A 290 19.26 -89.53 -56.82
C LEU A 290 19.31 -90.66 -55.78
N ARG A 291 18.61 -90.52 -54.65
CA ARG A 291 18.49 -91.60 -53.66
C ARG A 291 17.82 -92.84 -54.23
N SER A 292 16.72 -92.67 -54.98
CA SER A 292 16.01 -93.77 -55.63
C SER A 292 16.87 -94.46 -56.71
N ALA A 293 17.58 -93.69 -57.54
CA ALA A 293 18.49 -94.24 -58.55
C ALA A 293 19.66 -95.00 -57.90
N LEU A 294 20.22 -94.47 -56.80
CA LEU A 294 21.26 -95.16 -56.03
C LEU A 294 20.75 -96.48 -55.44
N GLU A 295 19.53 -96.50 -54.92
CA GLU A 295 18.90 -97.71 -54.38
C GLU A 295 18.65 -98.76 -55.48
N GLN A 296 18.16 -98.33 -56.65
CA GLN A 296 18.03 -99.20 -57.83
C GLN A 296 19.37 -99.77 -58.29
N GLN A 297 20.39 -98.94 -58.43
CA GLN A 297 21.74 -99.39 -58.81
C GLN A 297 22.33 -100.37 -57.77
N SER A 298 22.07 -100.14 -56.48
CA SER A 298 22.46 -101.06 -55.41
C SER A 298 21.76 -102.42 -55.55
N GLU A 299 20.48 -102.45 -55.93
CA GLU A 299 19.73 -103.67 -56.20
C GLU A 299 20.28 -104.41 -57.43
N GLU A 300 20.46 -103.71 -58.56
CA GLU A 300 21.02 -104.28 -59.78
C GLU A 300 22.41 -104.87 -59.53
N HIS A 301 23.26 -104.16 -58.79
CA HIS A 301 24.58 -104.65 -58.42
C HIS A 301 24.48 -105.90 -57.53
N ARG A 302 23.50 -105.99 -56.64
CA ARG A 302 23.24 -107.17 -55.81
C ARG A 302 22.78 -108.36 -56.65
N GLU A 303 21.93 -108.14 -57.64
CA GLU A 303 21.49 -109.16 -58.59
C GLU A 303 22.64 -109.67 -59.46
N LEU A 304 23.46 -108.76 -60.02
CA LEU A 304 24.65 -109.12 -60.79
C LEU A 304 25.65 -109.92 -59.96
N GLN A 305 25.87 -109.53 -58.70
CA GLN A 305 26.70 -110.32 -57.78
C GLN A 305 26.13 -111.73 -57.56
N ALA A 306 24.81 -111.86 -57.43
CA ALA A 306 24.16 -113.18 -57.30
C ALA A 306 24.35 -114.03 -58.57
N GLU A 307 24.22 -113.44 -59.76
CA GLU A 307 24.42 -114.14 -61.03
C GLU A 307 25.89 -114.49 -61.28
N GLU A 308 26.84 -113.62 -60.93
CA GLU A 308 28.27 -113.95 -60.94
C GLU A 308 28.58 -115.15 -60.03
N CYS A 309 28.02 -115.17 -58.82
CA CYS A 309 28.15 -116.30 -57.90
C CYS A 309 27.60 -117.59 -58.53
N ARG A 310 26.46 -117.51 -59.22
CA ARG A 310 25.86 -118.63 -59.95
C ARG A 310 26.73 -119.12 -61.09
N MET A 311 27.27 -118.22 -61.91
CA MET A 311 28.15 -118.55 -63.04
C MET A 311 29.46 -119.18 -62.55
N LYS A 312 30.07 -118.62 -61.50
CA LYS A 312 31.26 -119.19 -60.84
C LYS A 312 30.99 -120.62 -60.35
N GLN A 313 29.78 -120.91 -59.87
CA GLN A 313 29.40 -122.26 -59.47
C GLN A 313 29.30 -123.21 -60.68
N ILE A 314 28.66 -122.78 -61.78
CA ILE A 314 28.57 -123.57 -63.02
C ILE A 314 29.96 -123.86 -63.61
N MET A 315 30.86 -122.86 -63.62
CA MET A 315 32.23 -123.06 -64.10
C MET A 315 33.00 -124.08 -63.27
N LYS A 316 32.86 -124.06 -61.93
CA LYS A 316 33.43 -125.09 -61.05
C LYS A 316 32.88 -126.47 -61.38
N ASP A 317 31.57 -126.59 -61.60
CA ASP A 317 30.95 -127.87 -61.95
C ASP A 317 31.41 -128.37 -63.33
N ALA A 318 31.58 -127.46 -64.30
CA ALA A 318 32.05 -127.78 -65.65
C ALA A 318 33.53 -128.21 -65.69
N THR A 319 34.41 -127.60 -64.88
CA THR A 319 35.81 -128.04 -64.78
C THR A 319 35.93 -129.42 -64.15
N ILE A 320 35.12 -129.70 -63.12
CA ILE A 320 35.00 -131.05 -62.53
C ILE A 320 34.55 -132.05 -63.61
N LEU A 321 33.56 -131.70 -64.44
CA LEU A 321 33.09 -132.57 -65.53
C LEU A 321 34.18 -132.81 -66.59
N ARG A 322 34.92 -131.77 -67.01
CA ARG A 322 35.99 -131.88 -68.01
C ARG A 322 37.11 -132.81 -67.54
N ALA A 323 37.53 -132.70 -66.27
CA ALA A 323 38.52 -133.60 -65.70
C ALA A 323 38.09 -135.07 -65.79
N GLN A 324 36.80 -135.38 -65.58
CA GLN A 324 36.26 -136.74 -65.75
C GLN A 324 36.27 -137.22 -67.21
N TYR A 325 36.11 -136.32 -68.19
CA TYR A 325 36.17 -136.68 -69.61
C TYR A 325 37.61 -136.97 -70.06
N GLU A 326 38.57 -136.13 -69.67
CA GLU A 326 39.99 -136.34 -70.02
C GLU A 326 40.53 -137.65 -69.45
N GLU A 327 40.11 -138.03 -68.25
CA GLU A 327 40.48 -139.31 -67.65
C GLU A 327 39.96 -140.51 -68.47
N LYS A 328 38.73 -140.41 -69.00
CA LYS A 328 38.17 -141.42 -69.90
C LYS A 328 38.91 -141.47 -71.25
N GLU A 329 39.31 -140.33 -71.78
CA GLU A 329 39.99 -140.25 -73.07
C GLU A 329 41.40 -140.86 -73.03
N LYS A 330 42.14 -140.66 -71.93
CA LYS A 330 43.44 -141.32 -71.69
C LYS A 330 43.32 -142.86 -71.68
N ILE A 331 42.22 -143.40 -71.14
CA ILE A 331 41.93 -144.83 -71.18
C ILE A 331 41.68 -145.32 -72.62
N ILE A 332 40.97 -144.54 -73.43
CA ILE A 332 40.69 -144.92 -74.83
C ILE A 332 41.98 -144.89 -75.68
N CYS A 333 42.80 -143.85 -75.54
CA CYS A 333 44.07 -143.74 -76.28
C CYS A 333 45.02 -144.91 -75.98
N SER A 334 45.11 -145.34 -74.72
CA SER A 334 45.91 -146.51 -74.35
C SER A 334 45.35 -147.81 -74.95
N VAL A 335 44.02 -147.97 -75.02
CA VAL A 335 43.38 -149.11 -75.72
C VAL A 335 43.68 -149.09 -77.23
N VAL A 336 43.63 -147.93 -77.89
CA VAL A 336 43.90 -147.79 -79.34
C VAL A 336 45.36 -148.08 -79.67
N ALA A 337 46.31 -147.64 -78.85
CA ALA A 337 47.74 -147.91 -79.04
C ALA A 337 48.04 -149.43 -78.99
N ILE A 338 47.41 -150.16 -78.08
CA ILE A 338 47.51 -151.62 -77.99
C ILE A 338 46.95 -152.27 -79.27
N GLN A 339 45.81 -151.79 -79.78
CA GLN A 339 45.23 -152.31 -81.03
C GLN A 339 46.12 -152.05 -82.26
N ALA A 340 46.77 -150.89 -82.34
CA ALA A 340 47.63 -150.53 -83.47
C ALA A 340 48.94 -151.34 -83.47
N TRP A 341 49.53 -151.59 -82.29
CA TRP A 341 50.73 -152.42 -82.15
C TRP A 341 50.49 -153.85 -82.64
N TRP A 342 49.36 -154.45 -82.27
CA TRP A 342 49.01 -155.81 -82.70
C TRP A 342 48.81 -155.93 -84.21
N ARG A 343 48.15 -154.96 -84.85
CA ARG A 343 47.95 -154.95 -86.31
C ARG A 343 49.27 -154.84 -87.09
N GLY A 344 50.25 -154.10 -86.58
CA GLY A 344 51.56 -153.94 -87.21
C GLY A 344 52.44 -155.20 -87.16
N VAL A 345 52.34 -155.99 -86.08
CA VAL A 345 53.12 -157.24 -85.94
C VAL A 345 52.57 -158.33 -86.88
N SER A 346 51.25 -158.46 -87.02
CA SER A 346 50.65 -159.48 -87.90
C SER A 346 50.95 -159.27 -89.39
N PHE A 347 51.14 -158.04 -89.86
CA PHE A 347 51.43 -157.75 -91.28
C PHE A 347 52.87 -158.07 -91.69
N ARG A 348 53.84 -158.04 -90.76
CA ARG A 348 55.26 -158.27 -91.05
C ARG A 348 55.70 -159.75 -91.05
N ALA A 349 54.85 -160.66 -90.55
CA ALA A 349 55.17 -162.08 -90.42
C ALA A 349 54.75 -162.95 -91.63
N GLY A 350 54.33 -162.36 -92.77
CA GLY A 350 54.05 -163.11 -94.01
C GLY A 350 52.80 -164.01 -94.00
N ILE A 351 51.94 -163.90 -92.98
CA ILE A 351 50.71 -164.70 -92.87
C ILE A 351 49.63 -164.11 -93.81
N LYS A 352 49.42 -164.74 -94.97
CA LYS A 352 48.24 -164.45 -95.83
C LYS A 352 46.97 -164.94 -95.12
N ILE A 353 46.24 -164.05 -94.48
CA ILE A 353 44.92 -164.36 -93.90
C ILE A 353 43.88 -164.35 -95.03
N GLY A 354 43.45 -165.57 -95.39
CA GLY A 354 42.47 -165.85 -96.42
C GLY A 354 41.05 -165.39 -96.09
N GLN A 355 40.22 -165.46 -97.13
CA GLN A 355 38.79 -165.20 -97.14
C GLN A 355 38.05 -165.85 -95.97
N ILE A 356 37.23 -165.08 -95.24
CA ILE A 356 36.13 -165.65 -94.45
C ILE A 356 34.84 -164.87 -94.64
N LYS A 357 33.81 -165.68 -94.89
CA LYS A 357 32.41 -165.43 -95.19
C LYS A 357 31.65 -164.75 -94.04
N LYS A 358 30.56 -164.08 -94.42
CA LYS A 358 29.21 -164.02 -93.79
C LYS A 358 29.12 -164.36 -92.29
N ASN A 359 28.41 -163.54 -91.51
CA ASN A 359 27.06 -163.90 -91.05
C ASN A 359 26.38 -162.90 -90.08
N LYS A 360 25.06 -162.87 -90.23
CA LYS A 360 24.00 -162.43 -89.31
C LYS A 360 24.18 -162.87 -87.85
N LYS A 361 23.71 -162.00 -86.93
CA LYS A 361 22.89 -162.23 -85.70
C LYS A 361 23.15 -161.04 -84.76
N GLY A 362 22.22 -160.45 -84.01
CA GLY A 362 20.81 -160.74 -83.70
C GLY A 362 20.41 -159.92 -82.46
N LYS A 363 19.16 -159.44 -82.45
CA LYS A 363 18.36 -158.84 -81.35
C LYS A 363 18.89 -158.97 -79.90
N LYS A 364 18.72 -157.89 -79.12
CA LYS A 364 18.03 -157.97 -77.80
C LYS A 364 17.42 -156.65 -77.32
N LYS A 365 16.15 -156.77 -76.88
CA LYS A 365 15.33 -155.89 -76.03
C LYS A 365 16.07 -155.40 -74.77
N ARG A 366 15.63 -154.27 -74.18
CA ARG A 366 14.97 -154.24 -72.85
C ARG A 366 14.38 -152.86 -72.49
N LYS A 367 13.23 -152.94 -71.80
CA LYS A 367 12.50 -151.90 -71.04
C LYS A 367 13.14 -151.67 -69.66
N ALA A 368 12.96 -150.47 -69.08
CA ALA A 368 12.62 -150.15 -67.66
C ALA A 368 12.69 -148.61 -67.50
N LYS A 369 11.76 -147.83 -66.91
CA LYS A 369 10.96 -147.85 -65.66
C LYS A 369 11.70 -147.23 -64.45
N GLY A 370 11.09 -146.22 -63.82
CA GLY A 370 11.43 -145.62 -62.51
C GLY A 370 11.68 -144.10 -62.61
N GLY A 371 11.13 -143.18 -61.82
CA GLY A 371 10.35 -143.26 -60.58
C GLY A 371 11.05 -142.52 -59.42
N ILE A 372 10.35 -141.50 -58.87
CA ILE A 372 10.14 -141.27 -57.42
C ILE A 372 11.12 -140.37 -56.59
N LYS A 373 10.48 -139.34 -55.97
CA LYS A 373 10.62 -138.68 -54.64
C LYS A 373 11.77 -137.72 -54.28
N GLY A 374 11.36 -136.67 -53.54
CA GLY A 374 12.08 -136.11 -52.39
C GLY A 374 11.98 -134.58 -52.28
N SER A 375 10.86 -134.02 -51.81
CA SER A 375 10.61 -133.59 -50.42
C SER A 375 11.27 -132.28 -49.94
N LYS A 376 10.42 -131.41 -49.37
CA LYS A 376 10.61 -130.64 -48.12
C LYS A 376 11.45 -129.34 -48.24
N THR A 377 11.12 -128.19 -47.63
CA THR A 377 10.14 -127.79 -46.60
C THR A 377 10.01 -126.26 -46.58
N LYS A 378 8.82 -125.76 -46.20
CA LYS A 378 8.49 -124.60 -45.31
C LYS A 378 9.55 -123.49 -45.12
N GLY A 379 9.22 -122.20 -45.11
CA GLY A 379 7.93 -121.53 -45.15
C GLY A 379 7.98 -120.15 -44.49
N LYS A 380 6.83 -119.45 -44.54
CA LYS A 380 6.35 -118.36 -43.69
C LYS A 380 7.20 -117.07 -43.61
N LEU A 381 6.58 -115.94 -43.95
CA LEU A 381 6.26 -114.94 -42.93
C LEU A 381 5.01 -114.11 -43.31
N LYS A 382 4.21 -113.86 -42.29
CA LYS A 382 2.98 -113.05 -42.24
C LYS A 382 3.35 -111.66 -41.71
N LYS A 383 2.56 -110.65 -42.13
CA LYS A 383 1.97 -109.53 -41.37
C LYS A 383 2.92 -108.74 -40.42
N TYR A 384 2.95 -107.41 -40.49
CA TYR A 384 1.82 -106.49 -40.32
C TYR A 384 1.94 -105.25 -41.19
#